data_AF-A0A7J6PSC8-F1
#
_entry.id   AF-A0A7J6PSC8-F1
#
_cell.length_a   1.000
_cell.length_b   1.000
_cell.length_c   1.000
_cell.angle_alpha   90.00
_cell.angle_beta   90.00
_cell.angle_gamma   90.00
#
_symmetry.space_group_name_H-M   'P 1'
#
loop_
_entity.id
_entity.type
_entity.pdbx_description
1 polymer ?
#
loop_
_entity_poly.entity_id
_entity_poly.type
_entity_poly.pdbx_seq_one_letter_code
_entity_poly.pdbx_strand_id
1 'polypeptide(L)'
;GAFRDFHIRSDPTPLSLLAETLHDLQRNFGAGLGVSQQAGRRVLKMNAIGTAAKYVVDYVLRLAKEDDEAGAPVDEGEKAAFTGDGSSQPRPRAPPIGHLVTPEASAGPSLGGGRRKPLLPETVTSKGLKIEEFIVIDRRTDLFSVLCTQFTYESLLDRCLGIRYGYIDVGEPILPERKTVVLNSNDKLFDRIRDLRMEVLGPLLHKKASQIQETYSEKDRLSDIPQMKMYMDKFK
;
A
#
# COMPACT_ATOMS: atom_id res chain seq x y z
N GLY A 1 -8.06 -12.79 7.16
CA GLY A 1 -8.18 -11.73 6.14
C GLY A 1 -8.62 -10.49 6.85
N ALA A 2 -7.89 -9.38 6.67
CA ALA A 2 -7.94 -8.22 7.58
C ALA A 2 -9.34 -7.73 7.94
N PHE A 3 -10.29 -7.76 6.99
CA PHE A 3 -11.70 -7.40 7.25
C PHE A 3 -12.33 -8.27 8.35
N ARG A 4 -12.22 -9.61 8.24
CA ARG A 4 -12.77 -10.55 9.23
C ARG A 4 -12.07 -10.42 10.58
N ASP A 5 -10.75 -10.28 10.55
CA ASP A 5 -9.96 -10.28 11.78
C ASP A 5 -10.32 -9.04 12.64
N PHE A 6 -10.43 -7.85 12.04
CA PHE A 6 -10.84 -6.66 12.79
C PHE A 6 -12.35 -6.62 13.09
N HIS A 7 -13.21 -6.76 12.07
CA HIS A 7 -14.64 -6.48 12.24
C HIS A 7 -15.45 -7.61 12.89
N ILE A 8 -14.96 -8.85 12.83
CA ILE A 8 -15.69 -10.03 13.34
C ILE A 8 -14.97 -10.60 14.57
N ARG A 9 -13.64 -10.66 14.55
CA ARG A 9 -12.85 -11.25 15.65
C ARG A 9 -12.32 -10.21 16.63
N SER A 10 -12.54 -8.92 16.39
CA SER A 10 -12.02 -7.82 17.21
C SER A 10 -10.49 -7.87 17.39
N ASP A 11 -9.77 -8.43 16.42
CA ASP A 11 -8.32 -8.47 16.40
C ASP A 11 -7.78 -7.16 15.78
N PRO A 12 -7.11 -6.28 16.56
CA PRO A 12 -6.60 -5.01 16.07
C PRO A 12 -5.30 -5.14 15.26
N THR A 13 -4.67 -6.32 15.25
CA THR A 13 -3.33 -6.54 14.67
C THR A 13 -3.19 -6.07 13.22
N PRO A 14 -4.14 -6.34 12.30
CA PRO A 14 -4.02 -5.86 10.92
C PRO A 14 -3.99 -4.33 10.82
N LEU A 15 -4.71 -3.64 11.69
CA LEU A 15 -4.77 -2.17 11.67
C LEU A 15 -3.56 -1.53 12.34
N SER A 16 -3.00 -2.14 13.39
CA SER A 16 -1.75 -1.66 13.99
C SER A 16 -0.59 -1.78 13.00
N LEU A 17 -0.51 -2.89 12.26
CA LEU A 17 0.48 -3.06 11.18
C LEU A 17 0.31 -2.02 10.06
N LEU A 18 -0.94 -1.70 9.68
CA LEU A 18 -1.21 -0.62 8.72
C LEU A 18 -0.76 0.75 9.28
N ALA A 19 -1.04 1.03 10.55
CA ALA A 19 -0.63 2.28 11.18
C ALA A 19 0.90 2.42 11.26
N GLU A 20 1.62 1.35 11.59
CA GLU A 20 3.09 1.32 11.60
C GLU A 20 3.67 1.58 10.21
N THR A 21 3.11 0.94 9.17
CA THR A 21 3.58 1.17 7.79
C THR A 21 3.28 2.58 7.29
N LEU A 22 2.12 3.17 7.63
CA LEU A 22 1.82 4.57 7.32
C LEU A 22 2.75 5.54 8.06
N HIS A 23 3.13 5.21 9.29
CA HIS A 23 4.10 5.99 10.06
C HIS A 23 5.50 5.93 9.43
N ASP A 24 5.96 4.74 9.04
CA ASP A 24 7.25 4.58 8.36
C ASP A 24 7.28 5.24 6.97
N LEU A 25 6.15 5.24 6.25
CA LEU A 25 6.02 5.99 5.00
C LEU A 25 6.23 7.49 5.24
N GLN A 26 5.62 8.04 6.29
CA GLN A 26 5.77 9.46 6.63
C GLN A 26 7.21 9.82 7.00
N ARG A 27 7.95 8.93 7.67
CA ARG A 27 9.37 9.15 7.97
C ARG A 27 10.22 9.18 6.71
N ASN A 28 10.03 8.23 5.80
CA ASN A 28 10.87 8.06 4.63
C ASN A 28 10.64 9.14 3.56
N PHE A 29 9.40 9.60 3.42
CA PHE A 29 9.05 10.62 2.43
C PHE A 29 8.95 12.04 3.05
N GLY A 30 9.04 12.16 4.38
CA GLY A 30 8.73 13.36 5.18
C GLY A 30 9.47 14.64 4.82
N ALA A 31 10.67 14.54 4.25
CA ALA A 31 11.49 15.69 3.90
C ALA A 31 11.01 16.46 2.64
N GLY A 32 10.22 15.82 1.76
CA GLY A 32 9.60 16.46 0.58
C GLY A 32 8.09 16.65 0.71
N LEU A 33 7.53 16.20 1.83
CA LEU A 33 6.12 16.26 2.15
C LEU A 33 5.83 17.61 2.80
N GLY A 34 4.78 18.29 2.36
CA GLY A 34 4.32 19.51 3.01
C GLY A 34 3.74 19.14 4.38
N VAL A 35 4.62 18.87 5.36
CA VAL A 35 4.26 18.60 6.74
C VAL A 35 3.57 19.85 7.27
N SER A 36 2.25 19.89 7.11
CA SER A 36 1.43 20.86 7.80
C SER A 36 1.55 20.54 9.27
N GLN A 37 1.96 21.52 10.08
CA GLN A 37 1.94 21.38 11.53
C GLN A 37 0.49 21.22 12.00
N GLN A 38 -0.03 20.00 11.97
CA GLN A 38 -1.27 19.70 12.66
C GLN A 38 -0.89 19.43 14.12
N ALA A 39 -1.14 20.43 14.97
CA ALA A 39 -0.83 20.41 16.40
C ALA A 39 0.67 20.20 16.76
N GLY A 40 1.59 20.78 15.96
CA GLY A 40 3.04 20.76 16.24
C GLY A 40 3.75 19.43 15.95
N ARG A 41 3.07 18.47 15.32
CA ARG A 41 3.58 17.12 15.06
C ARG A 41 4.02 16.95 13.61
N ARG A 42 5.05 16.14 13.37
CA ARG A 42 5.47 15.77 11.99
C ARG A 42 4.59 14.66 11.41
N VAL A 43 3.31 14.94 11.22
CA VAL A 43 2.34 13.99 10.67
C VAL A 43 1.65 14.64 9.47
N LEU A 44 1.44 13.87 8.42
CA LEU A 44 0.63 14.32 7.28
C LEU A 44 -0.83 14.53 7.68
N LYS A 45 -1.55 15.38 6.94
CA LYS A 45 -3.00 15.51 7.13
C LYS A 45 -3.67 14.15 6.89
N MET A 46 -4.59 13.75 7.77
CA MET A 46 -5.31 12.48 7.65
C MET A 46 -6.82 12.69 7.82
N ASN A 47 -7.61 12.23 6.86
CA ASN A 47 -9.06 12.10 6.99
C ASN A 47 -9.43 10.63 7.13
N ALA A 48 -10.27 10.31 8.12
CA ALA A 48 -10.76 8.95 8.36
C ALA A 48 -12.27 8.88 8.22
N ILE A 49 -12.76 7.85 7.54
CA ILE A 49 -14.18 7.53 7.44
C ILE A 49 -14.39 6.12 7.98
N GLY A 50 -15.16 6.02 9.07
CA GLY A 50 -15.51 4.76 9.73
C GLY A 50 -14.61 4.37 10.91
N THR A 51 -15.02 3.33 11.62
CA THR A 51 -14.43 2.94 12.91
C THR A 51 -13.01 2.40 12.77
N ALA A 52 -12.75 1.54 11.77
CA ALA A 52 -11.42 1.01 11.53
C ALA A 52 -10.44 2.11 11.12
N ALA A 53 -10.89 3.03 10.25
CA ALA A 53 -10.07 4.14 9.78
C ALA A 53 -9.69 5.08 10.93
N LYS A 54 -10.64 5.40 11.83
CA LYS A 54 -10.37 6.22 13.01
C LYS A 54 -9.33 5.56 13.92
N TYR A 55 -9.46 4.25 14.15
CA TYR A 55 -8.48 3.48 14.93
C TYR A 55 -7.05 3.61 14.35
N VAL A 56 -6.91 3.49 13.03
CA VAL A 56 -5.61 3.64 12.35
C VAL A 56 -5.03 5.03 12.55
N VAL A 57 -5.83 6.09 12.35
CA VAL A 57 -5.36 7.48 12.52
C VAL A 57 -4.96 7.77 13.97
N ASP A 58 -5.76 7.35 14.95
CA ASP A 58 -5.45 7.52 16.37
C ASP A 58 -4.14 6.79 16.74
N TYR A 59 -3.92 5.60 16.18
CA TYR A 59 -2.69 4.84 16.39
C TYR A 59 -1.46 5.52 15.75
N VAL A 60 -1.59 6.06 14.53
CA VAL A 60 -0.52 6.83 13.87
C VAL A 60 -0.16 8.07 14.70
N LEU A 61 -1.17 8.83 15.16
CA LEU A 61 -0.94 10.01 16.00
C LEU A 61 -0.25 9.67 17.33
N ARG A 62 -0.56 8.50 17.89
CA ARG A 62 0.13 7.99 19.08
C ARG A 62 1.59 7.65 18.77
N LEU A 63 1.87 6.94 17.68
CA LEU A 63 3.26 6.63 17.26
C LEU A 63 4.07 7.91 17.02
N ALA A 64 3.49 8.93 16.40
CA ALA A 64 4.14 10.21 16.19
C ALA A 64 4.42 10.95 17.50
N LYS A 65 3.48 10.94 18.45
CA LYS A 65 3.68 11.51 19.78
C LYS A 65 4.83 10.82 20.52
N GLU A 66 4.89 9.49 20.48
CA GLU A 66 5.97 8.72 21.09
C GLU A 66 7.34 9.04 20.47
N ASP A 67 7.38 9.34 19.17
CA ASP A 67 8.60 9.78 18.49
C ASP A 67 9.03 11.19 18.86
N ASP A 68 8.08 12.12 18.96
CA ASP A 68 8.35 13.49 19.38
C ASP A 68 8.87 13.52 20.83
N GLU A 69 8.28 12.71 21.72
CA GLU A 69 8.75 12.51 23.10
C GLU A 69 10.13 11.84 23.18
N ALA A 70 10.41 10.88 22.30
CA ALA A 70 11.72 10.22 22.22
C ALA A 70 12.82 11.10 21.57
N GLY A 71 12.43 12.10 20.78
CA GLY A 71 13.33 13.03 20.09
C GLY A 71 13.53 14.37 20.81
N ALA A 72 12.78 14.64 21.88
CA ALA A 72 13.02 15.80 22.73
C ALA A 72 14.41 15.69 23.37
N PRO A 73 15.23 16.76 23.37
CA PRO A 73 16.45 16.76 24.16
C PRO A 73 16.05 16.50 25.62
N VAL A 74 16.63 15.45 26.21
CA VAL A 74 16.58 15.27 27.65
C VAL A 74 17.22 16.54 28.23
N ASP A 75 16.45 17.35 28.94
CA ASP A 75 16.93 18.56 29.57
C ASP A 75 17.99 18.17 30.60
N GLU A 76 19.27 18.32 30.24
CA GLU A 76 20.39 18.16 31.17
C GLU A 76 20.52 19.45 32.02
N GLY A 77 19.58 19.62 32.96
CA GLY A 77 19.66 20.63 34.03
C GLY A 77 18.63 20.26 35.10
N GLU A 78 18.93 20.08 36.38
CA GLU A 78 20.05 20.48 37.22
C GLU A 78 20.54 19.27 38.03
N LYS A 79 21.85 19.18 38.29
CA LYS A 79 22.36 18.34 39.39
C LYS A 79 21.97 18.97 40.72
N ALA A 80 20.72 18.80 41.13
CA ALA A 80 20.31 19.05 42.50
C ALA A 80 20.72 17.84 43.35
N ALA A 81 21.78 18.02 44.15
CA ALA A 81 22.12 17.09 45.21
C ALA A 81 20.96 17.07 46.23
N PHE A 82 20.21 15.98 46.29
CA PHE A 82 19.40 15.69 47.47
C PHE A 82 19.30 14.18 47.70
N THR A 83 19.66 13.81 48.91
CA THR A 83 19.63 12.50 49.53
C THR A 83 18.20 12.09 49.90
N GLY A 84 17.84 10.83 49.65
CA GLY A 84 16.88 10.11 50.50
C GLY A 84 15.44 9.99 50.00
N ASP A 85 15.09 8.73 49.74
CA ASP A 85 13.81 8.03 49.97
C ASP A 85 12.51 8.54 49.29
N GLY A 86 11.89 7.65 48.52
CA GLY A 86 10.63 7.93 47.85
C GLY A 86 10.32 6.97 46.71
N SER A 87 9.63 5.88 47.02
CA SER A 87 9.02 4.98 46.05
C SER A 87 8.13 5.75 45.05
N SER A 88 8.47 5.70 43.76
CA SER A 88 7.56 6.08 42.68
C SER A 88 7.65 5.04 41.57
N GLN A 89 6.60 4.21 41.47
CA GLN A 89 6.49 3.23 40.41
C GLN A 89 6.30 3.93 39.05
N PRO A 90 6.93 3.42 37.97
CA PRO A 90 6.60 3.85 36.62
C PRO A 90 5.15 3.46 36.29
N ARG A 91 4.37 4.41 35.76
CA ARG A 91 2.95 4.19 35.42
C ARG A 91 2.80 3.04 34.42
N PRO A 92 1.73 2.23 34.53
CA PRO A 92 1.55 1.04 33.70
C PRO A 92 1.40 1.41 32.22
N ARG A 93 2.12 0.66 31.38
CA ARG A 93 2.04 0.72 29.91
C ARG A 93 0.76 -0.02 29.47
N ALA A 94 -0.17 0.74 28.89
CA ALA A 94 -1.48 0.32 28.36
C ALA A 94 -2.53 -0.14 29.42
N PRO A 95 -3.84 0.11 29.17
CA PRO A 95 -4.91 -0.35 30.03
C PRO A 95 -5.01 -1.90 30.03
N PRO A 96 -5.43 -2.52 31.15
CA PRO A 96 -5.41 -3.97 31.30
C PRO A 96 -6.44 -4.66 30.42
N ILE A 97 -5.99 -5.61 29.60
CA ILE A 97 -6.86 -6.63 29.00
C ILE A 97 -7.21 -7.61 30.12
N GLY A 98 -8.50 -7.71 30.43
CA GLY A 98 -9.01 -8.60 31.47
C GLY A 98 -8.85 -10.08 31.12
N HIS A 99 -8.34 -10.83 32.11
CA HIS A 99 -8.50 -12.25 32.40
C HIS A 99 -7.68 -13.34 31.65
N LEU A 100 -6.63 -13.81 32.36
CA LEU A 100 -6.14 -15.19 32.65
C LEU A 100 -6.33 -16.30 31.57
N VAL A 101 -5.33 -17.12 31.20
CA VAL A 101 -4.51 -18.04 32.03
C VAL A 101 -3.20 -18.40 31.30
N THR A 102 -2.07 -18.47 32.03
CA THR A 102 -0.83 -19.20 31.66
C THR A 102 -0.81 -20.58 32.34
N PRO A 103 -0.21 -21.64 31.76
CA PRO A 103 1.23 -21.90 31.97
C PRO A 103 1.88 -22.58 30.72
N GLU A 104 3.18 -22.81 30.49
CA GLU A 104 4.44 -22.84 31.23
C GLU A 104 5.59 -22.40 30.30
N ALA A 105 6.73 -22.07 30.90
CA ALA A 105 7.94 -21.61 30.27
C ALA A 105 8.70 -22.73 29.51
N SER A 106 9.24 -22.38 28.35
CA SER A 106 10.51 -22.94 27.85
C SER A 106 11.41 -21.79 27.40
N ALA A 107 12.62 -21.80 27.94
CA ALA A 107 13.63 -20.76 27.80
C ALA A 107 14.17 -20.69 26.37
N GLY A 108 14.07 -19.50 25.75
CA GLY A 108 14.77 -19.12 24.53
C GLY A 108 15.52 -17.80 24.75
N PRO A 109 16.61 -17.54 24.03
CA PRO A 109 17.56 -16.47 24.35
C PRO A 109 16.93 -15.09 24.16
N SER A 110 17.17 -14.20 25.13
CA SER A 110 16.68 -12.82 25.14
C SER A 110 17.22 -12.04 23.94
N LEU A 111 16.39 -11.86 22.92
CA LEU A 111 16.61 -10.88 21.86
C LEU A 111 16.19 -9.50 22.39
N GLY A 112 17.18 -8.65 22.63
CA GLY A 112 16.96 -7.27 23.06
C GLY A 112 15.97 -6.55 22.13
N GLY A 113 15.06 -5.80 22.73
CA GLY A 113 14.03 -4.97 22.07
C GLY A 113 14.62 -3.75 21.36
N GLY A 114 15.56 -3.98 20.44
CA GLY A 114 16.07 -2.99 19.53
C GLY A 114 15.07 -2.74 18.41
N ARG A 115 14.62 -1.49 18.31
CA ARG A 115 13.77 -0.96 17.23
C ARG A 115 14.37 -1.35 15.87
N ARG A 116 13.68 -2.20 15.10
CA ARG A 116 14.14 -2.63 13.77
C ARG A 116 14.33 -1.38 12.90
N LYS A 117 15.54 -1.19 12.37
CA LYS A 117 15.80 -0.17 11.34
C LYS A 117 14.92 -0.46 10.11
N PRO A 118 14.46 0.58 9.40
CA PRO A 118 13.60 0.40 8.22
C PRO A 118 14.27 -0.51 7.19
N LEU A 119 13.50 -1.45 6.64
CA LEU A 119 13.94 -2.48 5.69
C LEU A 119 14.08 -1.97 4.25
N LEU A 120 13.86 -0.67 4.01
CA LEU A 120 13.96 -0.07 2.67
C LEU A 120 15.36 0.54 2.50
N PRO A 121 16.06 0.26 1.38
CA PRO A 121 17.34 0.89 1.09
C PRO A 121 17.16 2.42 1.03
N GLU A 122 18.11 3.16 1.61
CA GLU A 122 18.16 4.63 1.70
C GLU A 122 18.18 5.37 0.34
N THR A 123 17.97 4.66 -0.78
CA THR A 123 18.20 5.15 -2.15
C THR A 123 16.93 5.31 -3.00
N VAL A 124 15.73 5.08 -2.46
CA VAL A 124 14.49 5.55 -3.09
C VAL A 124 14.06 6.89 -2.47
N THR A 125 14.98 7.85 -2.42
CA THR A 125 14.61 9.26 -2.28
C THR A 125 13.99 9.67 -3.61
N SER A 126 12.71 9.37 -3.80
CA SER A 126 11.95 9.78 -4.98
C SER A 126 11.99 11.30 -5.04
N LYS A 127 12.87 11.85 -5.88
CA LYS A 127 12.94 13.29 -6.16
C LYS A 127 11.54 13.74 -6.58
N GLY A 128 10.85 14.49 -5.72
CA GLY A 128 9.65 15.26 -6.06
C GLY A 128 8.28 14.65 -5.75
N LEU A 129 8.16 13.49 -5.11
CA LEU A 129 6.85 12.99 -4.68
C LEU A 129 6.43 13.64 -3.36
N LYS A 130 5.43 14.53 -3.44
CA LYS A 130 4.79 15.18 -2.29
C LYS A 130 3.39 14.60 -2.11
N ILE A 131 3.22 13.73 -1.13
CA ILE A 131 1.92 13.34 -0.56
C ILE A 131 1.39 14.52 0.28
N GLU A 132 0.14 14.92 0.04
CA GLU A 132 -0.47 16.03 0.80
C GLU A 132 -1.31 15.54 1.97
N GLU A 133 -2.03 14.43 1.77
CA GLU A 133 -3.04 13.94 2.68
C GLU A 133 -3.25 12.44 2.53
N PHE A 134 -3.51 11.75 3.65
CA PHE A 134 -4.06 10.41 3.65
C PHE A 134 -5.57 10.44 3.83
N ILE A 135 -6.28 9.71 2.98
CA ILE A 135 -7.71 9.45 3.14
C ILE A 135 -7.87 7.96 3.47
N VAL A 136 -8.22 7.66 4.71
CA VAL A 136 -8.38 6.31 5.22
C VAL A 136 -9.87 5.98 5.25
N ILE A 137 -10.26 4.94 4.50
CA ILE A 137 -11.67 4.53 4.37
C ILE A 137 -11.82 3.13 4.94
N ASP A 138 -12.71 2.99 5.91
CA ASP A 138 -13.13 1.71 6.44
C ASP A 138 -14.09 1.03 5.43
N ARG A 139 -13.73 -0.16 4.95
CA ARG A 139 -14.56 -0.93 4.00
C ARG A 139 -15.99 -1.17 4.51
N ARG A 140 -16.21 -1.21 5.84
CA ARG A 140 -17.56 -1.39 6.42
C ARG A 140 -18.51 -0.23 6.13
N THR A 141 -17.98 0.95 5.81
CA THR A 141 -18.79 2.14 5.49
C THR A 141 -19.56 2.00 4.18
N ASP A 142 -19.12 1.12 3.28
CA ASP A 142 -19.79 0.80 2.03
C ASP A 142 -19.58 -0.69 1.74
N LEU A 143 -20.51 -1.56 2.16
CA LEU A 143 -20.46 -2.98 1.81
C LEU A 143 -21.11 -3.26 0.46
N PHE A 144 -21.98 -2.36 -0.02
CA PHE A 144 -22.74 -2.55 -1.25
C PHE A 144 -21.82 -2.63 -2.46
N SER A 145 -20.83 -1.73 -2.59
CA SER A 145 -19.90 -1.75 -3.73
C SER A 145 -19.13 -3.06 -3.87
N VAL A 146 -18.90 -3.80 -2.78
CA VAL A 146 -18.21 -5.10 -2.81
C VAL A 146 -19.13 -6.22 -3.30
N LEU A 147 -20.44 -6.08 -3.08
CA LEU A 147 -21.46 -7.04 -3.51
C LEU A 147 -21.91 -6.79 -4.96
N CYS A 148 -21.71 -5.58 -5.47
CA CYS A 148 -21.99 -5.24 -6.86
C CYS A 148 -21.07 -6.01 -7.81
N THR A 149 -21.64 -6.51 -8.91
CA THR A 149 -20.85 -7.03 -10.03
C THR A 149 -20.04 -5.89 -10.65
N GLN A 150 -18.72 -6.06 -10.62
CA GLN A 150 -17.79 -5.16 -11.30
C GLN A 150 -17.78 -5.48 -12.81
N PHE A 151 -17.75 -4.44 -13.65
CA PHE A 151 -17.88 -4.54 -15.11
C PHE A 151 -16.71 -3.94 -15.91
N THR A 152 -15.58 -3.67 -15.24
CA THR A 152 -14.33 -3.33 -15.92
C THR A 152 -13.62 -4.59 -16.40
N TYR A 153 -12.68 -4.43 -17.33
CA TYR A 153 -11.94 -5.57 -17.89
C TYR A 153 -11.15 -6.34 -16.85
N GLU A 154 -10.38 -5.64 -16.03
CA GLU A 154 -9.58 -6.27 -14.98
C GLU A 154 -10.44 -6.99 -13.95
N SER A 155 -11.56 -6.40 -13.55
CA SER A 155 -12.45 -7.04 -12.58
C SER A 155 -13.13 -8.29 -13.12
N LEU A 156 -13.43 -8.35 -14.43
CA LEU A 156 -13.94 -9.57 -15.04
C LEU A 156 -12.86 -10.63 -15.21
N LEU A 157 -11.61 -10.24 -15.48
CA LEU A 157 -10.47 -11.16 -15.42
C LEU A 157 -10.31 -11.75 -14.02
N ASP A 158 -10.38 -10.93 -12.97
CA ASP A 158 -10.34 -11.40 -11.58
C ASP A 158 -11.50 -12.35 -11.27
N ARG A 159 -12.71 -12.00 -11.72
CA ARG A 159 -13.88 -12.83 -11.48
C ARG A 159 -13.84 -14.19 -12.18
N CYS A 160 -13.36 -14.23 -13.43
CA CYS A 160 -13.37 -15.44 -14.25
C CYS A 160 -12.12 -16.30 -14.06
N LEU A 161 -10.95 -15.69 -13.85
CA LEU A 161 -9.65 -16.38 -13.83
C LEU A 161 -8.94 -16.28 -12.48
N GLY A 162 -9.29 -15.30 -11.65
CA GLY A 162 -8.68 -15.04 -10.35
C GLY A 162 -7.30 -14.40 -10.47
N ILE A 163 -7.20 -13.10 -10.18
CA ILE A 163 -5.93 -12.38 -10.15
C ILE A 163 -5.26 -12.63 -8.80
N ARG A 164 -4.03 -13.13 -8.83
CA ARG A 164 -3.20 -13.32 -7.63
C ARG A 164 -1.89 -12.59 -7.80
N TYR A 165 -1.66 -11.58 -6.97
CA TYR A 165 -0.42 -10.80 -6.97
C TYR A 165 -0.08 -10.15 -8.32
N GLY A 166 -1.10 -9.80 -9.12
CA GLY A 166 -0.91 -9.29 -10.48
C GLY A 166 -0.59 -10.36 -11.52
N TYR A 167 -0.84 -11.64 -11.22
CA TYR A 167 -0.68 -12.75 -12.15
C TYR A 167 -2.01 -13.47 -12.36
N ILE A 168 -2.19 -14.01 -13.57
CA ILE A 168 -3.27 -14.93 -13.92
C ILE A 168 -2.70 -16.17 -14.58
N ASP A 169 -3.32 -17.32 -14.33
CA ASP A 169 -3.00 -18.58 -14.99
C ASP A 169 -4.03 -18.85 -16.08
N VAL A 170 -3.62 -18.78 -17.33
CA VAL A 170 -4.49 -18.95 -18.51
C VAL A 170 -4.18 -20.27 -19.18
N GLY A 171 -5.18 -21.06 -19.51
CA GLY A 171 -5.06 -22.29 -20.29
C GLY A 171 -6.26 -22.47 -21.20
N GLU A 172 -6.59 -23.71 -21.54
CA GLU A 172 -7.75 -23.99 -22.39
C GLU A 172 -9.06 -23.48 -21.76
N PRO A 173 -10.01 -22.96 -22.56
CA PRO A 173 -10.00 -22.86 -24.02
C PRO A 173 -9.34 -21.60 -24.59
N ILE A 174 -8.75 -20.74 -23.74
CA ILE A 174 -8.22 -19.43 -24.15
C ILE A 174 -6.83 -19.58 -24.79
N LEU A 175 -5.96 -20.38 -24.18
CA LEU A 175 -4.65 -20.72 -24.70
C LEU A 175 -4.48 -22.24 -24.77
N PRO A 176 -3.86 -22.77 -25.83
CA PRO A 176 -3.63 -24.23 -25.95
C PRO A 176 -2.68 -24.75 -24.87
N GLU A 177 -1.75 -23.91 -24.41
CA GLU A 177 -0.83 -24.23 -23.33
C GLU A 177 -1.12 -23.36 -22.11
N ARG A 178 -0.99 -23.96 -20.92
CA ARG A 178 -1.09 -23.23 -19.66
C ARG A 178 0.08 -22.27 -19.52
N LYS A 179 -0.24 -20.98 -19.35
CA LYS A 179 0.74 -19.91 -19.20
C LYS A 179 0.32 -18.95 -18.10
N THR A 180 1.27 -18.61 -17.23
CA THR A 180 1.11 -17.52 -16.28
C THR A 180 1.40 -16.19 -16.99
N VAL A 181 0.43 -15.27 -16.93
CA VAL A 181 0.50 -13.94 -17.55
C VAL A 181 0.57 -12.89 -16.45
N VAL A 182 1.46 -11.92 -16.63
CA VAL A 182 1.61 -10.76 -15.73
C VAL A 182 0.62 -9.68 -16.16
N LEU A 183 -0.11 -9.13 -15.19
CA LEU A 183 -1.03 -8.00 -15.36
C LEU A 183 -0.49 -6.79 -14.60
N ASN A 184 0.09 -5.84 -15.33
CA ASN A 184 0.53 -4.56 -14.77
C ASN A 184 0.58 -3.47 -15.87
N SER A 185 0.79 -2.22 -15.46
CA SER A 185 0.87 -1.07 -16.37
C SER A 185 2.11 -1.02 -17.28
N ASN A 186 3.02 -2.01 -17.21
CA ASN A 186 4.14 -2.05 -18.17
C ASN A 186 3.65 -2.45 -19.57
N ASP A 187 2.54 -3.20 -19.66
CA ASP A 187 1.83 -3.41 -20.92
C ASP A 187 0.93 -2.19 -21.22
N LYS A 188 1.32 -1.41 -22.24
CA LYS A 188 0.61 -0.21 -22.69
C LYS A 188 -0.81 -0.50 -23.19
N LEU A 189 -1.07 -1.71 -23.72
CA LEU A 189 -2.42 -2.11 -24.11
C LEU A 189 -3.24 -2.36 -22.86
N PHE A 190 -2.73 -3.17 -21.92
CA PHE A 190 -3.42 -3.51 -20.68
C PHE A 190 -3.74 -2.27 -19.84
N ASP A 191 -2.77 -1.38 -19.64
CA ASP A 191 -2.95 -0.10 -18.92
C ASP A 191 -4.12 0.73 -19.47
N ARG A 192 -4.33 0.69 -20.78
CA ARG A 192 -5.39 1.44 -21.45
C ARG A 192 -6.77 0.78 -21.35
N ILE A 193 -6.82 -0.55 -21.23
CA ILE A 193 -8.09 -1.30 -21.29
C ILE A 193 -8.59 -1.80 -19.93
N ARG A 194 -7.72 -1.94 -18.92
CA ARG A 194 -8.05 -2.56 -17.62
C ARG A 194 -9.25 -1.93 -16.92
N ASP A 195 -9.38 -0.60 -17.02
CA ASP A 195 -10.40 0.20 -16.34
C ASP A 195 -11.64 0.46 -17.20
N LEU A 196 -11.68 -0.05 -18.43
CA LEU A 196 -12.79 0.17 -19.36
C LEU A 196 -13.94 -0.80 -19.12
N ARG A 197 -15.17 -0.29 -19.30
CA ARG A 197 -16.38 -1.12 -19.35
C ARG A 197 -16.38 -2.03 -20.59
N MET A 198 -16.90 -3.25 -20.45
CA MET A 198 -16.94 -4.25 -21.53
C MET A 198 -17.56 -3.78 -22.85
N GLU A 199 -18.60 -2.97 -22.77
CA GLU A 199 -19.31 -2.44 -23.94
C GLU A 199 -18.39 -1.64 -24.87
N VAL A 200 -17.37 -0.98 -24.32
CA VAL A 200 -16.44 -0.14 -25.08
C VAL A 200 -15.23 -0.93 -25.55
N LEU A 201 -14.92 -2.05 -24.88
CA LEU A 201 -13.69 -2.80 -25.11
C LEU A 201 -13.65 -3.44 -26.51
N GLY A 202 -14.75 -4.07 -26.95
CA GLY A 202 -14.83 -4.74 -28.25
C GLY A 202 -14.47 -3.82 -29.44
N PRO A 203 -15.19 -2.69 -29.63
CA PRO A 203 -14.87 -1.73 -30.68
C PRO A 203 -13.44 -1.16 -30.58
N LEU A 204 -12.94 -0.93 -29.36
CA LEU A 204 -11.58 -0.43 -29.15
C LEU A 204 -10.51 -1.44 -29.58
N LEU A 205 -10.67 -2.72 -29.20
CA LEU A 205 -9.77 -3.80 -29.59
C LEU A 205 -9.82 -4.03 -31.10
N HIS A 206 -11.01 -3.98 -31.71
CA HIS A 206 -11.14 -4.08 -33.16
C HIS A 206 -10.39 -2.95 -33.86
N LYS A 207 -10.59 -1.69 -33.46
CA LYS A 207 -9.86 -0.54 -34.00
C LYS A 207 -8.35 -0.71 -33.86
N LYS A 208 -7.87 -1.24 -32.73
CA LYS A 208 -6.45 -1.51 -32.50
C LYS A 208 -5.92 -2.63 -33.42
N ALA A 209 -6.67 -3.71 -33.58
CA ALA A 209 -6.32 -4.79 -34.50
C ALA A 209 -6.27 -4.29 -35.96
N SER A 210 -7.24 -3.48 -36.39
CA SER A 210 -7.23 -2.88 -37.74
C SER A 210 -6.02 -1.97 -37.95
N GLN A 211 -5.65 -1.15 -36.96
CA GLN A 211 -4.44 -0.30 -37.02
C GLN A 211 -3.16 -1.14 -37.17
N ILE A 212 -3.06 -2.24 -36.42
CA ILE A 212 -1.94 -3.17 -36.50
C ILE A 212 -1.88 -3.81 -37.89
N GLN A 213 -3.02 -4.29 -38.39
CA GLN A 213 -3.13 -4.90 -39.72
C GLN A 213 -2.76 -3.93 -40.84
N GLU A 214 -3.24 -2.69 -40.78
CA GLU A 214 -2.89 -1.63 -41.73
C GLU A 214 -1.38 -1.36 -41.71
N THR A 215 -0.78 -1.23 -40.52
CA THR A 215 0.66 -1.03 -40.35
C THR A 215 1.46 -2.19 -40.99
N TYR A 216 1.05 -3.44 -40.77
CA TYR A 216 1.72 -4.57 -41.43
C TYR A 216 1.53 -4.56 -42.96
N SER A 217 0.38 -4.13 -43.46
CA SER A 217 0.15 -3.98 -44.89
C SER A 217 0.98 -2.86 -45.53
N GLU A 218 1.31 -1.80 -44.78
CA GLU A 218 2.25 -0.77 -45.23
C GLU A 218 3.63 -1.38 -45.47
N LYS A 219 4.11 -2.26 -44.59
CA LYS A 219 5.40 -2.96 -44.73
C LYS A 219 5.53 -3.64 -46.09
N ASP A 220 4.46 -4.31 -46.52
CA ASP A 220 4.46 -5.10 -47.75
C ASP A 220 4.43 -4.23 -49.01
N ARG A 221 4.10 -2.93 -48.88
CA ARG A 221 4.12 -1.94 -49.96
C ARG A 221 5.45 -1.20 -50.08
N LEU A 222 6.30 -1.26 -49.06
CA LEU A 222 7.59 -0.54 -49.03
C LEU A 222 8.66 -1.32 -49.79
N SER A 223 9.22 -0.71 -50.83
CA SER A 223 10.31 -1.28 -51.63
C SER A 223 11.67 -0.59 -51.41
N ASP A 224 11.68 0.62 -50.83
CA ASP A 224 12.89 1.42 -50.70
C ASP A 224 13.53 1.31 -49.29
N ILE A 225 14.86 1.25 -49.25
CA ILE A 225 15.66 1.01 -48.03
C ILE A 225 15.47 2.11 -46.96
N PRO A 226 15.45 3.42 -47.30
CA PRO A 226 15.17 4.50 -46.35
C PRO A 226 13.78 4.39 -45.73
N GLN A 227 12.76 4.02 -46.52
CA GLN A 227 11.40 3.87 -46.03
C GLN A 227 11.26 2.67 -45.08
N MET A 228 11.98 1.58 -45.37
CA MET A 228 12.04 0.41 -44.47
C MET A 228 12.68 0.76 -43.12
N LYS A 229 13.71 1.61 -43.11
CA LYS A 229 14.32 2.11 -41.87
C LYS A 229 13.33 2.94 -41.05
N MET A 230 12.60 3.86 -41.69
CA MET A 230 11.56 4.67 -41.02
C MET A 230 10.42 3.80 -40.48
N TYR A 231 10.05 2.73 -41.18
CA TYR A 231 9.06 1.77 -40.71
C TYR A 231 9.53 0.99 -39.47
N MET A 232 10.77 0.51 -39.46
CA MET A 232 11.35 -0.22 -38.33
C MET A 232 11.39 0.62 -37.05
N ASP A 233 11.60 1.93 -37.16
CA ASP A 233 11.59 2.83 -36.01
C ASP A 233 10.20 2.98 -35.38
N LYS A 234 9.10 2.62 -36.06
CA LYS A 234 7.74 2.59 -35.47
C LYS A 234 7.55 1.43 -34.46
N PHE A 235 8.42 0.42 -34.47
CA PHE A 235 8.33 -0.79 -33.64
C PHE A 235 9.36 -0.87 -32.51
N LYS A 236 10.25 0.13 -32.41
CA LYS A 236 11.14 0.32 -31.26
C LYS A 236 10.41 1.05 -30.14
#